data_AF-A0A7D9JST6-F1
#
_entry.id   AF-A0A7D9JST6-F1
#
_cell.length_a   1.000
_cell.length_b   1.000
_cell.length_c   1.000
_cell.angle_alpha   90.00
_cell.angle_beta   90.00
_cell.angle_gamma   90.00
#
_symmetry.space_group_name_H-M   'P 1'
#
loop_
_entity.id
_entity.type
_entity.pdbx_description
1 polymer ?
#
loop_
_entity_poly.entity_id
_entity_poly.type
_entity_poly.pdbx_seq_one_letter_code
_entity_poly.pdbx_strand_id
1 'polypeptide(L)'
;LSIYIHRFKNYIKESALILTSENTDDTIADMDALAHVYNKTLSALLNDHAPLKSTTKAVRPTMPWYNNEIDDARKKRRKAERKWRISRRAEDLVMFKRLKNYVTHLLNKARRDFYTEFVNENSSNQTSLFRAANILLALKLNNVSFPKQMDRNILVNDIGKFFVHKIIKVRAETNSNDVDEIDRALVPTNP
;
A
#
# COMPACT_ATOMS: atom_id res chain seq x y z
N LEU A 1 33.33 5.17 7.36
CA LEU A 1 33.26 6.51 7.99
C LEU A 1 34.63 7.14 8.25
N SER A 2 35.65 6.41 8.73
CA SER A 2 36.96 6.99 9.11
C SER A 2 37.66 7.78 7.97
N ILE A 3 37.68 7.23 6.75
CA ILE A 3 38.32 7.87 5.57
C ILE A 3 37.71 9.23 5.21
N TYR A 4 36.41 9.41 5.47
CA TYR A 4 35.68 10.64 5.13
C TYR A 4 36.02 11.80 6.07
N ILE A 5 36.24 11.50 7.36
CA ILE A 5 36.58 12.49 8.39
C ILE A 5 38.00 13.03 8.17
N HIS A 6 38.95 12.17 7.78
CA HIS A 6 40.32 12.61 7.49
C HIS A 6 40.38 13.55 6.28
N ARG A 7 39.61 13.25 5.23
CA ARG A 7 39.52 14.10 4.03
C ARG A 7 38.90 15.47 4.34
N PHE A 8 37.82 15.49 5.11
CA PHE A 8 37.18 16.72 5.59
C PHE A 8 38.14 17.60 6.41
N LYS A 9 38.92 16.99 7.31
CA LYS A 9 39.94 17.70 8.12
C LYS A 9 41.03 18.33 7.25
N ASN A 10 41.49 17.65 6.20
CA ASN A 10 42.49 18.20 5.29
C ASN A 10 41.92 19.35 4.46
N TYR A 11 40.68 19.26 3.98
CA TYR A 11 40.05 20.36 3.25
C TYR A 11 39.80 21.60 4.11
N ILE A 12 39.48 21.46 5.40
CA ILE A 12 39.42 22.61 6.33
C ILE A 12 40.79 23.27 6.44
N LYS A 13 41.86 22.48 6.52
CA LYS A 13 43.23 22.99 6.62
C LYS A 13 43.70 23.73 5.37
N GLU A 14 43.24 23.29 4.20
CA GLU A 14 43.55 23.90 2.90
C GLU A 14 42.58 25.05 2.53
N SER A 15 41.53 25.28 3.33
CA SER A 15 40.53 26.30 3.04
C SER A 15 41.04 27.72 3.35
N ALA A 16 40.52 28.69 2.60
CA ALA A 16 40.84 30.11 2.74
C ALA A 16 40.58 30.68 4.15
N LEU A 17 39.88 29.95 5.02
CA LEU A 17 39.61 30.34 6.41
C LEU A 17 40.85 30.39 7.30
N ILE A 18 41.89 29.59 6.99
CA ILE A 18 43.13 29.57 7.76
C ILE A 18 44.18 30.50 7.12
N LEU A 19 44.19 30.58 5.79
CA LEU A 19 45.12 31.40 5.01
C LEU A 19 44.87 32.92 5.14
N THR A 20 43.66 33.35 5.49
CA THR A 20 43.35 34.79 5.71
C THR A 20 43.75 35.32 7.08
N SER A 21 44.21 34.46 8.01
CA SER A 21 44.59 34.88 9.36
C SER A 21 46.00 35.46 9.50
N GLU A 22 46.84 35.38 8.45
CA GLU A 22 48.25 35.80 8.50
C GLU A 22 48.49 37.28 8.14
N ASN A 23 47.47 38.06 7.76
CA ASN A 23 47.63 39.50 7.48
C ASN A 23 46.65 40.34 8.31
N THR A 24 46.98 40.54 9.59
CA THR A 24 46.26 41.42 10.51
C THR A 24 46.93 42.78 10.53
N ASP A 25 46.42 43.75 9.77
CA ASP A 25 46.59 45.17 10.16
C ASP A 25 45.48 46.14 9.68
N ASP A 26 44.59 45.75 8.74
CA ASP A 26 43.52 46.66 8.25
C ASP A 26 42.07 46.11 8.34
N THR A 27 41.85 44.97 9.01
CA THR A 27 40.65 44.13 8.81
C THR A 27 39.52 44.29 9.84
N ILE A 28 39.26 45.51 10.33
CA ILE A 28 38.04 45.79 11.13
C ILE A 28 36.83 46.11 10.23
N ALA A 29 37.08 46.52 8.98
CA ALA A 29 36.05 47.08 8.11
C ALA A 29 35.03 46.09 7.53
N ASP A 30 35.19 44.77 7.70
CA ASP A 30 34.17 43.86 7.14
C ASP A 30 34.09 42.51 7.85
N MET A 31 33.78 42.56 9.16
CA MET A 31 33.44 41.37 9.95
C MET A 31 32.30 40.56 9.30
N ASP A 32 31.37 41.26 8.64
CA ASP A 32 30.27 40.65 7.91
C ASP A 32 30.76 39.92 6.65
N ALA A 33 31.71 40.48 5.89
CA ALA A 33 32.34 39.75 4.78
C ALA A 33 33.11 38.52 5.25
N LEU A 34 33.82 38.60 6.38
CA LEU A 34 34.51 37.43 6.95
C LEU A 34 33.51 36.34 7.35
N ALA A 35 32.42 36.71 8.02
CA ALA A 35 31.34 35.81 8.38
C ALA A 35 30.67 35.21 7.14
N HIS A 36 30.50 35.99 6.07
CA HIS A 36 29.97 35.51 4.79
C HIS A 36 30.90 34.50 4.12
N VAL A 37 32.20 34.75 4.07
CA VAL A 37 33.20 33.81 3.51
C VAL A 37 33.21 32.52 4.33
N TYR A 38 33.12 32.61 5.64
CA TYR A 38 33.02 31.45 6.53
C TYR A 38 31.78 30.62 6.27
N ASN A 39 30.59 31.24 6.29
CA ASN A 39 29.35 30.53 6.08
C ASN A 39 29.27 29.92 4.67
N LYS A 40 29.77 30.63 3.65
CA LYS A 40 29.80 30.15 2.26
C LYS A 40 30.72 28.95 2.09
N THR A 41 31.95 29.03 2.60
CA THR A 41 32.93 27.94 2.48
C THR A 41 32.48 26.70 3.23
N LEU A 42 31.98 26.85 4.46
CA LEU A 42 31.47 25.73 5.26
C LEU A 42 30.25 25.08 4.60
N SER A 43 29.31 25.89 4.08
CA SER A 43 28.12 25.37 3.39
C SER A 43 28.47 24.61 2.11
N ALA A 44 29.43 25.13 1.31
CA ALA A 44 29.89 24.46 0.10
C ALA A 44 30.55 23.11 0.42
N LEU A 45 31.40 23.07 1.44
CA LEU A 45 32.10 21.87 1.88
C LEU A 45 31.13 20.84 2.47
N LEU A 46 30.15 21.30 3.25
CA LEU A 46 29.08 20.44 3.77
C LEU A 46 28.26 19.83 2.62
N ASN A 47 27.95 20.60 1.58
CA ASN A 47 27.16 20.12 0.44
C ASN A 47 27.95 19.13 -0.45
N ASP A 48 29.27 19.26 -0.57
CA ASP A 48 30.11 18.30 -1.31
C ASP A 48 30.18 16.94 -0.59
N HIS A 49 30.38 16.97 0.72
CA HIS A 49 30.54 15.77 1.54
C HIS A 49 29.21 15.13 1.99
N ALA A 50 28.17 15.92 2.16
CA ALA A 50 26.87 15.49 2.65
C ALA A 50 25.75 16.27 1.93
N PRO A 51 25.58 16.08 0.61
CA PRO A 51 24.58 16.80 -0.16
C PRO A 51 23.19 16.56 0.41
N LEU A 52 22.42 17.63 0.53
CA LEU A 52 21.04 17.54 0.99
C LEU A 52 20.22 16.75 -0.05
N LYS A 53 19.77 15.55 0.33
CA LYS A 53 18.91 14.72 -0.51
C LYS A 53 17.48 14.80 0.01
N SER A 54 16.61 15.46 -0.73
CA SER A 54 15.17 15.40 -0.49
C SER A 54 14.64 14.04 -0.92
N THR A 55 14.14 13.24 0.03
CA THR A 55 13.48 11.97 -0.28
C THR A 55 11.97 12.13 -0.09
N THR A 56 11.21 11.88 -1.16
CA THR A 56 9.75 11.82 -1.05
C THR A 56 9.36 10.50 -0.39
N LYS A 57 8.75 10.58 0.80
CA LYS A 57 8.19 9.40 1.46
C LYS A 57 6.78 9.18 0.93
N ALA A 58 6.52 8.00 0.36
CA ALA A 58 5.17 7.60 -0.02
C ALA A 58 4.29 7.55 1.25
N VAL A 59 3.22 8.36 1.26
CA VAL A 59 2.19 8.28 2.30
C VAL A 59 1.45 6.96 2.11
N ARG A 60 1.65 6.03 3.03
CA ARG A 60 0.89 4.77 3.05
C ARG A 60 -0.29 4.97 4.00
N PRO A 61 -1.54 4.77 3.56
CA PRO A 61 -2.68 4.84 4.46
C PRO A 61 -2.50 3.83 5.58
N THR A 62 -2.73 4.26 6.81
CA THR A 62 -2.76 3.38 7.97
C THR A 62 -3.92 2.41 7.80
N MET A 63 -3.65 1.12 8.03
CA MET A 63 -4.70 0.12 7.97
C MET A 63 -5.74 0.42 9.05
N PRO A 64 -7.05 0.38 8.76
CA PRO A 64 -8.09 0.75 9.72
C PRO A 64 -8.06 -0.06 11.03
N TRP A 65 -7.65 -1.33 10.95
CA TRP A 65 -7.54 -2.24 12.10
C TRP A 65 -6.22 -2.09 12.89
N TYR A 66 -5.31 -1.19 12.49
CA TYR A 66 -4.03 -1.00 13.18
C TYR A 66 -4.19 0.00 14.33
N ASN A 67 -3.85 -0.42 15.54
CA ASN A 67 -3.99 0.40 16.76
C ASN A 67 -2.66 0.51 17.54
N ASN A 68 -2.65 1.37 18.55
CA ASN A 68 -1.48 1.63 19.40
C ASN A 68 -1.05 0.38 20.18
N GLU A 69 -1.98 -0.49 20.57
CA GLU A 69 -1.68 -1.74 21.28
C GLU A 69 -0.81 -2.68 20.43
N ILE A 70 -1.17 -2.86 19.16
CA ILE A 70 -0.38 -3.67 18.21
C ILE A 70 1.01 -3.04 18.01
N ASP A 71 1.09 -1.72 17.94
CA ASP A 71 2.35 -1.02 17.78
C ASP A 71 3.30 -1.24 18.98
N ASP A 72 2.78 -1.10 20.19
CA ASP A 72 3.54 -1.33 21.42
C ASP A 72 3.94 -2.78 21.59
N ALA A 73 3.05 -3.72 21.25
CA ALA A 73 3.38 -5.14 21.23
C ALA A 73 4.51 -5.45 20.22
N ARG A 74 4.49 -4.82 19.03
CA ARG A 74 5.58 -4.94 18.04
C ARG A 74 6.89 -4.36 18.55
N LYS A 75 6.87 -3.21 19.23
CA LYS A 75 8.05 -2.63 19.89
C LYS A 75 8.65 -3.59 20.92
N LYS A 76 7.81 -4.15 21.80
CA LYS A 76 8.21 -5.16 22.81
C LYS A 76 8.83 -6.39 22.15
N ARG A 77 8.20 -6.94 21.10
CA ARG A 77 8.75 -8.06 20.32
C ARG A 77 10.13 -7.75 19.75
N ARG A 78 10.32 -6.59 19.10
CA ARG A 78 11.62 -6.16 18.54
C ARG A 78 12.68 -5.98 19.63
N LYS A 79 12.30 -5.51 20.83
CA LYS A 79 13.22 -5.40 21.97
C LYS A 79 13.67 -6.78 22.45
N ALA A 80 12.75 -7.72 22.62
CA ALA A 80 13.09 -9.09 23.01
C ALA A 80 13.92 -9.83 21.95
N GLU A 81 13.62 -9.62 20.67
CA GLU A 81 14.40 -10.17 19.55
C GLU A 81 15.85 -9.68 19.59
N ARG A 82 16.06 -8.36 19.75
CA ARG A 82 17.40 -7.78 19.88
C ARG A 82 18.13 -8.35 21.09
N LYS A 83 17.46 -8.48 22.23
CA LYS A 83 18.04 -9.07 23.44
C LYS A 83 18.50 -10.51 23.18
N TRP A 84 17.64 -11.35 22.61
CA TRP A 84 17.97 -12.74 22.28
C TRP A 84 19.12 -12.84 21.27
N ARG A 85 19.17 -11.98 20.25
CA ARG A 85 20.26 -11.97 19.26
C ARG A 85 21.63 -11.69 19.89
N ILE A 86 21.66 -10.91 20.97
CA ILE A 86 22.87 -10.57 21.72
C ILE A 86 23.19 -11.68 22.73
N SER A 87 22.24 -12.08 23.56
CA SER A 87 22.49 -12.99 24.68
C SER A 87 22.57 -14.47 24.29
N ARG A 88 21.86 -14.88 23.23
CA ARG A 88 21.69 -16.27 22.76
C ARG A 88 21.16 -17.26 23.81
N ARG A 89 20.60 -16.77 24.92
CA ARG A 89 20.04 -17.63 25.99
C ARG A 89 18.68 -18.21 25.61
N ALA A 90 18.40 -19.42 26.11
CA ALA A 90 17.13 -20.11 25.88
C ALA A 90 15.93 -19.35 26.47
N GLU A 91 16.07 -18.76 27.65
CA GLU A 91 15.02 -17.95 28.29
C GLU A 91 14.60 -16.75 27.43
N ASP A 92 15.59 -16.04 26.86
CA ASP A 92 15.33 -14.89 25.98
C ASP A 92 14.66 -15.33 24.67
N LEU A 93 14.98 -16.53 24.17
CA LEU A 93 14.30 -17.13 23.03
C LEU A 93 12.83 -17.44 23.35
N VAL A 94 12.55 -18.02 24.52
CA VAL A 94 11.18 -18.31 24.98
C VAL A 94 10.38 -17.00 25.09
N MET A 95 10.96 -15.97 25.68
CA MET A 95 10.31 -14.65 25.79
C MET A 95 10.04 -14.02 24.42
N PHE A 96 10.99 -14.09 23.50
CA PHE A 96 10.81 -13.62 22.12
C PHE A 96 9.67 -14.38 21.42
N LYS A 97 9.65 -15.72 21.51
CA LYS A 97 8.59 -16.55 20.93
C LYS A 97 7.22 -16.20 21.50
N ARG A 98 7.12 -16.01 22.82
CA ARG A 98 5.88 -15.58 23.48
C ARG A 98 5.38 -14.24 22.93
N LEU A 99 6.25 -13.23 22.85
CA LEU A 99 5.88 -11.91 22.32
C LEU A 99 5.58 -11.95 20.81
N LYS A 100 6.27 -12.79 20.04
CA LYS A 100 5.95 -13.04 18.63
C LYS A 100 4.52 -13.57 18.49
N ASN A 101 4.16 -14.59 19.25
CA ASN A 101 2.82 -15.18 19.22
C ASN A 101 1.76 -14.19 19.68
N TYR A 102 2.04 -13.42 20.72
CA TYR A 102 1.15 -12.36 21.21
C TYR A 102 0.86 -11.30 20.13
N VAL A 103 1.88 -10.81 19.42
CA VAL A 103 1.68 -9.86 18.32
C VAL A 103 0.84 -10.46 17.19
N THR A 104 1.07 -11.73 16.85
CA THR A 104 0.25 -12.44 15.84
C THR A 104 -1.20 -12.54 16.30
N HIS A 105 -1.43 -12.88 17.56
CA HIS A 105 -2.76 -12.95 18.14
C HIS A 105 -3.49 -11.60 18.05
N LEU A 106 -2.84 -10.51 18.48
CA LEU A 106 -3.42 -9.16 18.42
C LEU A 106 -3.75 -8.74 16.98
N LEU A 107 -2.85 -8.99 16.03
CA LEU A 107 -3.10 -8.69 14.62
C LEU A 107 -4.31 -9.46 14.08
N ASN A 108 -4.40 -10.75 14.41
CA ASN A 108 -5.51 -11.57 13.96
C ASN A 108 -6.83 -11.17 14.62
N LYS A 109 -6.79 -10.82 15.91
CA LYS A 109 -7.96 -10.31 16.65
C LYS A 109 -8.46 -9.01 16.03
N ALA A 110 -7.61 -7.99 15.92
CA ALA A 110 -8.01 -6.70 15.37
C ALA A 110 -8.53 -6.80 13.92
N ARG A 111 -7.95 -7.67 13.09
CA ARG A 111 -8.46 -7.93 11.74
C ARG A 111 -9.85 -8.55 11.77
N ARG A 112 -10.05 -9.59 12.59
CA ARG A 112 -11.36 -10.24 12.71
C ARG A 112 -12.40 -9.25 13.20
N ASP A 113 -12.13 -8.57 14.31
CA ASP A 113 -13.04 -7.62 14.93
C ASP A 113 -13.48 -6.55 13.90
N PHE A 114 -12.50 -5.95 13.20
CA PHE A 114 -12.77 -4.96 12.16
C PHE A 114 -13.62 -5.52 10.99
N TYR A 115 -13.26 -6.67 10.42
CA TYR A 115 -14.00 -7.20 9.28
C TYR A 115 -15.37 -7.72 9.67
N THR A 116 -15.53 -8.26 10.89
CA THR A 116 -16.84 -8.67 11.42
C THR A 116 -17.75 -7.45 11.63
N GLU A 117 -17.24 -6.39 12.25
CA GLU A 117 -17.97 -5.13 12.43
C GLU A 117 -18.35 -4.52 11.08
N PHE A 118 -17.39 -4.40 10.15
CA PHE A 118 -17.63 -3.88 8.81
C PHE A 118 -18.71 -4.66 8.04
N VAL A 119 -18.73 -5.99 8.14
CA VAL A 119 -19.77 -6.82 7.51
C VAL A 119 -21.12 -6.59 8.18
N ASN A 120 -21.17 -6.54 9.52
CA ASN A 120 -22.40 -6.32 10.27
C ASN A 120 -23.00 -4.93 10.01
N GLU A 121 -22.18 -3.89 9.89
CA GLU A 121 -22.62 -2.54 9.53
C GLU A 121 -23.26 -2.48 8.13
N ASN A 122 -22.86 -3.40 7.24
CA ASN A 122 -23.33 -3.46 5.86
C ASN A 122 -24.31 -4.61 5.60
N SER A 123 -24.78 -5.32 6.63
CA SER A 123 -25.62 -6.52 6.48
C SER A 123 -27.12 -6.22 6.33
N SER A 124 -27.54 -4.95 6.44
CA SER A 124 -28.96 -4.56 6.41
C SER A 124 -29.69 -4.93 5.11
N ASN A 125 -29.00 -4.91 3.96
CA ASN A 125 -29.56 -5.42 2.72
C ASN A 125 -28.49 -6.10 1.84
N GLN A 126 -28.94 -6.94 0.91
CA GLN A 126 -28.04 -7.71 0.05
C GLN A 126 -27.18 -6.79 -0.82
N THR A 127 -27.72 -5.68 -1.31
CA THR A 127 -27.00 -4.73 -2.17
C THR A 127 -25.83 -4.05 -1.42
N SER A 128 -26.02 -3.64 -0.17
CA SER A 128 -24.98 -3.04 0.67
C SER A 128 -23.90 -4.05 1.00
N LEU A 129 -24.28 -5.30 1.31
CA LEU A 129 -23.33 -6.37 1.59
C LEU A 129 -22.47 -6.70 0.36
N PHE A 130 -23.07 -6.83 -0.82
CA PHE A 130 -22.32 -7.06 -2.07
C PHE A 130 -21.40 -5.89 -2.41
N ARG A 131 -21.84 -4.64 -2.19
CA ARG A 131 -21.00 -3.45 -2.37
C ARG A 131 -19.81 -3.47 -1.41
N ALA A 132 -20.05 -3.77 -0.13
CA ALA A 132 -19.02 -3.89 0.90
C ALA A 132 -18.01 -4.99 0.55
N ALA A 133 -18.47 -6.16 0.10
CA ALA A 133 -17.60 -7.25 -0.37
C ALA A 133 -16.74 -6.84 -1.58
N ASN A 134 -17.32 -6.14 -2.55
CA ASN A 134 -16.58 -5.62 -3.71
C ASN A 134 -15.47 -4.64 -3.29
N ILE A 135 -15.75 -3.76 -2.33
CA ILE A 135 -14.75 -2.84 -1.75
C ILE A 135 -13.61 -3.63 -1.09
N LEU A 136 -13.94 -4.62 -0.25
CA LEU A 136 -12.95 -5.42 0.48
C LEU A 136 -12.05 -6.25 -0.43
N LEU A 137 -12.63 -6.84 -1.46
CA LEU A 137 -11.90 -7.71 -2.39
C LEU A 137 -11.06 -6.92 -3.39
N ALA A 138 -11.15 -5.58 -3.36
CA ALA A 138 -10.56 -4.70 -4.37
C ALA A 138 -10.88 -5.20 -5.80
N LEU A 139 -12.03 -5.88 -5.94
CA LEU A 139 -12.69 -6.08 -7.21
C LEU A 139 -12.97 -4.66 -7.63
N LYS A 140 -12.10 -4.12 -8.48
CA LYS A 140 -12.34 -2.83 -9.09
C LYS A 140 -13.79 -2.90 -9.50
N LEU A 141 -14.62 -2.00 -8.96
CA LEU A 141 -15.69 -1.44 -9.76
C LEU A 141 -14.94 -0.74 -10.90
N ASN A 142 -14.41 -1.55 -11.81
CA ASN A 142 -14.37 -1.22 -13.20
C ASN A 142 -15.85 -0.91 -13.40
N ASN A 143 -16.20 0.37 -13.28
CA ASN A 143 -17.30 0.89 -14.04
C ASN A 143 -17.05 0.28 -15.39
N VAL A 144 -17.83 -0.75 -15.74
CA VAL A 144 -17.77 -1.40 -17.04
C VAL A 144 -18.21 -0.27 -17.95
N SER A 145 -17.24 0.56 -18.30
CA SER A 145 -17.42 1.69 -19.16
C SER A 145 -17.48 1.01 -20.49
N PHE A 146 -18.69 0.95 -21.04
CA PHE A 146 -18.85 0.70 -22.45
C PHE A 146 -17.83 1.58 -23.20
N PRO A 147 -17.23 1.08 -24.29
CA PRO A 147 -16.37 1.90 -25.12
C PRO A 147 -17.08 3.22 -25.41
N LYS A 148 -16.45 4.36 -25.13
CA LYS A 148 -17.05 5.69 -25.31
C LYS A 148 -17.53 5.96 -26.76
N GLN A 149 -17.09 5.12 -27.70
CA GLN A 149 -17.32 5.23 -29.14
C GLN A 149 -18.44 4.31 -29.67
N MET A 150 -19.16 3.58 -28.81
CA MET A 150 -20.29 2.75 -29.25
C MET A 150 -21.57 3.59 -29.39
N ASP A 151 -22.12 3.65 -30.61
CA ASP A 151 -23.48 4.14 -30.81
C ASP A 151 -24.47 3.25 -30.04
N ARG A 152 -25.23 3.88 -29.14
CA ARG A 152 -26.21 3.21 -28.28
C ARG A 152 -27.27 2.48 -29.09
N ASN A 153 -27.66 3.00 -30.24
CA ASN A 153 -28.71 2.39 -31.06
C ASN A 153 -28.23 1.07 -31.69
N ILE A 154 -26.98 1.03 -32.16
CA ILE A 154 -26.36 -0.17 -32.72
C ILE A 154 -26.23 -1.24 -31.63
N LEU A 155 -25.72 -0.88 -30.46
CA LEU A 155 -25.59 -1.80 -29.33
C LEU A 155 -26.94 -2.39 -28.89
N VAL A 156 -27.97 -1.55 -28.74
CA VAL A 156 -29.30 -2.01 -28.31
C VAL A 156 -29.92 -2.93 -29.36
N ASN A 157 -29.78 -2.59 -30.64
CA ASN A 157 -30.27 -3.44 -31.73
C ASN A 157 -29.53 -4.78 -31.79
N ASP A 158 -28.21 -4.80 -31.59
CA ASP A 158 -27.42 -6.04 -31.59
C ASP A 158 -27.74 -6.92 -30.39
N ILE A 159 -27.96 -6.33 -29.20
CA ILE A 159 -28.48 -7.04 -28.03
C ILE A 159 -29.86 -7.63 -28.34
N GLY A 160 -30.77 -6.86 -28.95
CA GLY A 160 -32.09 -7.33 -29.35
C GLY A 160 -32.02 -8.51 -30.32
N LYS A 161 -31.21 -8.38 -31.38
CA LYS A 161 -30.97 -9.45 -32.37
C LYS A 161 -30.43 -10.71 -31.70
N PHE A 162 -29.48 -10.58 -30.77
CA PHE A 162 -28.91 -11.71 -30.04
C PHE A 162 -29.99 -12.49 -29.28
N PHE A 163 -30.87 -11.81 -28.54
CA PHE A 163 -31.95 -12.48 -27.80
C PHE A 163 -32.97 -13.14 -28.72
N VAL A 164 -33.35 -12.47 -29.82
CA VAL A 164 -34.24 -13.06 -30.84
C VAL A 164 -33.61 -14.33 -31.43
N HIS A 165 -32.33 -14.27 -31.84
CA HIS A 165 -31.62 -15.43 -32.38
C HIS A 165 -31.52 -16.57 -31.36
N LYS A 166 -31.22 -16.24 -30.09
CA LYS A 166 -31.13 -17.22 -29.01
C LYS A 166 -32.47 -17.91 -28.76
N ILE A 167 -33.58 -17.17 -28.77
CA ILE A 167 -34.93 -17.74 -28.60
C ILE A 167 -35.27 -18.66 -29.78
N ILE A 168 -34.98 -18.25 -31.01
CA ILE A 168 -35.20 -19.08 -32.20
C ILE A 168 -34.39 -20.38 -32.10
N LYS A 169 -33.10 -20.27 -31.74
CA LYS A 169 -32.21 -21.41 -31.59
C LYS A 169 -32.70 -22.39 -30.53
N VAL A 170 -33.05 -21.90 -29.33
CA VAL A 170 -33.57 -22.74 -28.24
C VAL A 170 -34.87 -23.41 -28.67
N ARG A 171 -35.80 -22.70 -29.30
CA ARG A 171 -37.06 -23.29 -29.79
C ARG A 171 -36.81 -24.35 -30.86
N ALA A 172 -35.89 -24.12 -31.78
CA ALA A 172 -35.51 -25.10 -32.80
C ALA A 172 -34.92 -26.37 -32.16
N GLU A 173 -34.01 -26.22 -31.20
CA GLU A 173 -33.40 -27.34 -30.45
C GLU A 173 -34.43 -28.11 -29.61
N THR A 174 -35.43 -27.41 -29.05
CA THR A 174 -36.48 -28.06 -28.24
C THR A 174 -37.49 -28.78 -29.12
N ASN A 175 -37.85 -28.22 -30.28
CA ASN A 175 -38.79 -28.82 -31.23
C ASN A 175 -38.16 -29.93 -32.09
N SER A 176 -36.84 -29.93 -32.27
CA SER A 176 -36.13 -31.03 -32.95
C SER A 176 -35.97 -32.27 -32.07
N ASN A 177 -36.08 -32.09 -30.75
CA ASN A 177 -36.21 -33.19 -29.80
C ASN A 177 -37.70 -33.50 -29.63
N ASP A 178 -38.37 -33.83 -30.75
CA ASP A 178 -39.70 -34.42 -30.66
C ASP A 178 -39.53 -35.70 -29.84
N VAL A 179 -40.27 -35.72 -28.74
CA VAL A 179 -40.29 -36.84 -27.82
C VAL A 179 -40.71 -38.06 -28.65
N ASP A 180 -39.92 -39.13 -28.58
CA ASP A 180 -40.24 -40.41 -29.23
C ASP A 180 -41.73 -40.70 -29.05
N GLU A 181 -42.37 -41.11 -30.14
CA GLU A 181 -43.82 -41.30 -30.31
C GLU A 181 -44.49 -42.19 -29.22
N ILE A 182 -43.68 -42.80 -28.36
CA ILE A 182 -44.02 -43.60 -27.18
C ILE A 182 -44.54 -42.73 -26.00
N ASP A 183 -44.03 -41.51 -25.79
CA ASP A 183 -44.40 -40.70 -24.61
C ASP A 183 -45.71 -39.92 -24.78
N ARG A 184 -46.18 -39.69 -26.02
CA ARG A 184 -47.49 -39.04 -26.26
C ARG A 184 -48.67 -39.92 -25.85
N ALA A 185 -48.47 -41.24 -25.75
CA ALA A 185 -49.51 -42.18 -25.32
C ALA A 185 -49.78 -42.16 -23.80
N LEU A 186 -48.97 -41.43 -23.01
CA LEU A 186 -49.11 -41.33 -21.55
C LEU A 186 -49.80 -40.05 -21.07
N VAL A 187 -50.18 -39.14 -21.97
CA VAL A 187 -50.89 -37.92 -21.57
C VAL A 187 -52.40 -38.21 -21.54
N PRO A 188 -53.06 -38.20 -20.36
CA PRO A 188 -54.49 -38.42 -20.28
C PRO A 188 -55.21 -37.24 -20.94
N THR A 189 -56.04 -37.51 -21.92
CA THR A 189 -56.99 -36.52 -22.45
C THR A 189 -58.08 -36.32 -21.41
N ASN A 190 -58.01 -35.22 -20.66
CA ASN A 190 -59.10 -34.82 -19.79
C ASN A 190 -60.32 -34.36 -20.61
N PRO A 191 -61.55 -34.63 -20.13
CA PRO A 191 -62.80 -34.23 -20.78
C PRO A 191 -63.04 -32.72 -20.77
#